data_AF-Q56C51-F1
#
_entry.id   AF-Q56C51-F1
#
_cell.length_a   1.000
_cell.length_b   1.000
_cell.length_c   1.000
_cell.angle_alpha   90.00
_cell.angle_beta   90.00
_cell.angle_gamma   90.00
#
_symmetry.space_group_name_H-M   'P 1'
#
loop_
_entity.id
_entity.type
_entity.pdbx_description
1 polymer ?
#
loop_
_entity_poly.entity_id
_entity_poly.type
_entity_poly.pdbx_seq_one_letter_code
_entity_poly.pdbx_strand_id
1 'polypeptide(L)'
;DTPAFHLGMSDSGEHKGWDVRPTGVSEGGQMVSADGARVDLHSHDLSWGKGHWWIDDGSQRVEATFYLAAGDVVKAGEYQFTGRVEEYVE
;
A
#
# COMPACT_ATOMS: atom_id res chain seq x y z
N ASP A 1 1.34 11.61 -11.43
CA ASP A 1 1.53 10.66 -10.33
C ASP A 1 2.97 10.74 -9.86
N THR A 2 3.18 10.69 -8.56
CA THR A 2 4.50 10.82 -7.94
C THR A 2 4.75 9.61 -7.02
N PRO A 3 5.76 8.77 -7.29
CA PRO A 3 6.06 7.61 -6.45
C PRO A 3 6.44 7.99 -5.01
N ALA A 4 6.00 7.19 -4.04
CA ALA A 4 6.30 7.39 -2.62
C ALA A 4 6.94 6.14 -1.98
N PHE A 5 6.31 4.96 -2.12
CA PHE A 5 6.81 3.71 -1.56
C PHE A 5 6.85 2.61 -2.62
N HIS A 6 7.78 1.68 -2.45
CA HIS A 6 7.86 0.46 -3.25
C HIS A 6 7.80 -0.75 -2.31
N LEU A 7 7.03 -1.77 -2.69
CA LEU A 7 6.78 -2.98 -1.93
C LEU A 7 7.10 -4.20 -2.80
N GLY A 8 7.88 -5.14 -2.25
CA GLY A 8 8.08 -6.47 -2.81
C GLY A 8 7.60 -7.53 -1.83
N MET A 9 6.71 -8.41 -2.30
CA MET A 9 6.16 -9.56 -1.55
C MET A 9 6.61 -10.83 -2.27
N SER A 10 7.07 -11.85 -1.55
CA SER A 10 7.63 -13.04 -2.18
C SER A 10 7.42 -14.28 -1.34
N ASP A 11 6.83 -15.30 -1.95
CA ASP A 11 6.83 -16.68 -1.46
C ASP A 11 6.84 -17.63 -2.67
N SER A 12 7.69 -18.65 -2.63
CA SER A 12 7.72 -19.70 -3.67
C SER A 12 6.72 -20.84 -3.42
N GLY A 13 6.13 -20.90 -2.23
CA GLY A 13 5.07 -21.82 -1.86
C GLY A 13 3.75 -21.55 -2.59
N GLU A 14 2.84 -22.50 -2.52
CA GLU A 14 1.50 -22.35 -3.11
C GLU A 14 0.67 -21.33 -2.31
N HIS A 15 0.19 -20.29 -2.99
CA HIS A 15 -0.67 -19.27 -2.43
C HIS A 15 -1.58 -18.67 -3.50
N LYS A 16 -2.60 -17.93 -3.07
CA LYS A 16 -3.57 -17.28 -3.96
C LYS A 16 -3.25 -15.81 -4.17
N GLY A 17 -2.78 -15.12 -3.14
CA GLY A 17 -2.60 -13.68 -3.22
C GLY A 17 -2.16 -13.01 -1.92
N TRP A 18 -2.23 -11.69 -1.94
CA TRP A 18 -1.68 -10.82 -0.91
C TRP A 18 -2.64 -9.69 -0.55
N ASP A 19 -2.77 -9.42 0.75
CA ASP A 19 -3.38 -8.23 1.30
C ASP A 19 -2.32 -7.28 1.86
N VAL A 20 -2.49 -5.98 1.64
CA VAL A 20 -1.75 -4.92 2.30
C VAL A 20 -2.72 -4.08 3.09
N ARG A 21 -2.76 -4.31 4.41
CA ARG A 21 -3.72 -3.67 5.33
C ARG A 21 -3.06 -2.48 6.01
N PRO A 22 -3.49 -1.23 5.74
CA PRO A 22 -3.05 -0.09 6.53
C PRO A 22 -3.42 -0.27 8.01
N THR A 23 -2.59 0.23 8.90
CA THR A 23 -2.78 0.10 10.35
C THR A 23 -2.49 1.43 11.05
N GLY A 24 -3.04 1.60 12.25
CA GLY A 24 -2.76 2.75 13.09
C GLY A 24 -3.13 4.06 12.40
N VAL A 25 -2.21 5.03 12.42
CA VAL A 25 -2.45 6.33 11.79
C VAL A 25 -2.71 6.22 10.28
N SER A 26 -2.27 5.16 9.61
CA SER A 26 -2.45 4.97 8.17
C SER A 26 -3.76 4.30 7.77
N GLU A 27 -4.62 3.92 8.73
CA GLU A 27 -5.96 3.40 8.44
C GLU A 27 -6.71 4.31 7.45
N GLY A 28 -7.26 3.70 6.40
CA GLY A 28 -7.85 4.42 5.26
C GLY A 28 -6.94 4.54 4.03
N GLY A 29 -5.68 4.11 4.13
CA GLY A 29 -4.75 4.07 3.00
C GLY A 29 -3.94 5.35 2.80
N GLN A 30 -3.59 6.04 3.89
CA GLN A 30 -2.83 7.29 3.84
C GLN A 30 -1.42 7.16 4.42
N MET A 31 -0.49 7.95 3.89
CA MET A 31 0.70 8.33 4.62
C MET A 31 0.41 9.58 5.47
N VAL A 32 1.00 9.65 6.66
CA VAL A 32 0.70 10.69 7.65
C VAL A 32 2.00 11.33 8.13
N SER A 33 2.07 12.65 8.11
CA SER A 33 3.22 13.39 8.62
C SER A 33 3.23 13.49 10.14
N ALA A 34 4.37 13.87 10.71
CA ALA A 34 4.53 14.05 12.16
C ALA A 34 3.57 15.09 12.78
N ASP A 35 3.09 16.07 12.01
CA ASP A 35 2.09 17.07 12.42
C ASP A 35 0.64 16.66 12.12
N GLY A 36 0.43 15.45 11.58
CA GLY A 36 -0.88 14.85 11.34
C GLY A 36 -1.49 15.16 9.97
N ALA A 37 -0.77 15.82 9.04
CA ALA A 37 -1.26 15.96 7.66
C ALA A 37 -1.30 14.59 6.97
N ARG A 38 -2.38 14.32 6.23
CA ARG A 38 -2.62 13.05 5.55
C ARG A 38 -2.54 13.24 4.04
N VAL A 39 -1.98 12.27 3.34
CA VAL A 39 -1.99 12.19 1.88
C VAL A 39 -2.37 10.78 1.48
N ASP A 40 -3.32 10.66 0.56
CA ASP A 40 -3.78 9.36 0.06
C ASP A 40 -2.67 8.66 -0.73
N LEU A 41 -2.58 7.34 -0.54
CA LEU A 41 -1.75 6.48 -1.36
C LEU A 41 -2.63 5.74 -2.36
N HIS A 42 -2.10 5.58 -3.56
CA HIS A 42 -2.72 4.83 -4.65
C HIS A 42 -1.73 3.79 -5.19
N SER A 43 -2.24 2.75 -5.82
CA SER A 43 -1.42 1.78 -6.55
C SER A 43 -2.14 1.37 -7.82
N HIS A 44 -1.40 1.19 -8.91
CA HIS A 44 -1.90 0.60 -10.16
C HIS A 44 -1.77 -0.93 -10.14
N ASP A 45 -0.94 -1.45 -9.22
CA ASP A 45 -0.58 -2.86 -9.14
C ASP A 45 -1.54 -3.66 -8.24
N LEU A 46 -2.15 -2.98 -7.25
CA LEU A 46 -3.06 -3.59 -6.28
C LEU A 46 -4.47 -2.99 -6.38
N SER A 47 -5.48 -3.83 -6.19
CA SER A 47 -6.87 -3.39 -6.10
C SER A 47 -7.18 -2.88 -4.69
N TRP A 48 -7.96 -1.81 -4.54
CA TRP A 48 -8.43 -1.34 -3.23
C TRP A 48 -9.86 -1.82 -2.95
N GLY A 49 -10.11 -2.36 -1.76
CA GLY A 49 -11.44 -2.75 -1.32
C GLY A 49 -11.50 -3.02 0.17
N LYS A 50 -12.65 -2.74 0.79
CA LYS A 50 -12.88 -3.04 2.22
C LYS A 50 -11.75 -2.52 3.14
N GLY A 51 -11.22 -1.33 2.86
CA GLY A 51 -10.21 -0.67 3.69
C GLY A 51 -8.77 -1.19 3.56
N HIS A 52 -8.45 -2.00 2.56
CA HIS A 52 -7.09 -2.48 2.29
C HIS A 52 -6.84 -2.67 0.79
N TRP A 53 -5.58 -2.78 0.41
CA TRP A 53 -5.21 -3.24 -0.93
C TRP A 53 -5.12 -4.76 -0.96
N TRP A 54 -5.42 -5.35 -2.11
CA TRP A 54 -5.37 -6.79 -2.34
C TRP A 54 -5.00 -7.10 -3.80
N ILE A 55 -4.45 -8.30 -4.02
CA ILE A 55 -4.22 -8.88 -5.34
C ILE A 55 -4.28 -10.40 -5.27
N ASP A 56 -5.03 -11.02 -6.18
CA ASP A 56 -4.98 -12.47 -6.42
C ASP A 56 -3.83 -12.76 -7.41
N ASP A 57 -2.62 -12.95 -6.88
CA ASP A 57 -1.43 -13.35 -7.64
C ASP A 57 -0.62 -14.38 -6.83
N GLY A 58 -0.59 -15.62 -7.33
CA GLY A 58 0.13 -16.75 -6.74
C GLY A 58 1.55 -16.95 -7.30
N SER A 59 2.11 -15.96 -7.99
CA SER A 59 3.48 -16.01 -8.49
C SER A 59 4.50 -15.84 -7.37
N GLN A 60 5.75 -16.21 -7.64
CA GLN A 60 6.79 -16.20 -6.60
C GLN A 60 7.16 -14.81 -6.06
N ARG A 61 6.80 -13.75 -6.79
CA ARG A 61 7.13 -12.38 -6.45
C ARG A 61 6.15 -11.40 -7.07
N VAL A 62 5.56 -10.57 -6.22
CA VAL A 62 4.74 -9.42 -6.59
C VAL A 62 5.48 -8.15 -6.20
N GLU A 63 5.48 -7.17 -7.09
CA GLU A 63 5.98 -5.82 -6.82
C GLU A 63 4.85 -4.81 -6.98
N ALA A 64 4.80 -3.83 -6.08
CA ALA A 64 3.82 -2.76 -6.12
C ALA A 64 4.47 -1.42 -5.81
N THR A 65 4.04 -0.38 -6.52
CA THR A 65 4.41 1.01 -6.23
C THR A 65 3.20 1.75 -5.68
N PHE A 66 3.39 2.39 -4.53
CA PHE A 66 2.43 3.33 -3.97
C PHE A 66 2.81 4.76 -4.36
N TYR A 67 1.85 5.49 -4.88
CA TYR A 67 2.06 6.82 -5.44
C TYR A 67 1.02 7.84 -4.94
N LEU A 68 1.37 9.12 -5.06
CA LEU A 68 0.49 10.27 -4.83
C LEU A 68 -0.12 10.71 -6.16
N ALA A 69 -1.41 11.04 -6.17
CA ALA A 69 -2.10 11.38 -7.40
C ALA A 69 -1.59 12.72 -7.97
N ALA A 70 -1.61 12.84 -9.30
CA ALA A 70 -1.33 14.13 -9.93
C ALA A 70 -2.33 15.20 -9.45
N GLY A 71 -1.81 16.32 -8.94
CA GLY A 71 -2.63 17.44 -8.45
C GLY A 71 -2.79 17.50 -6.93
N ASP A 72 -2.34 16.48 -6.20
CA ASP A 72 -2.34 16.53 -4.74
C ASP A 72 -1.45 17.65 -4.21
N VAL A 73 -1.99 18.48 -3.33
CA VAL A 73 -1.24 19.52 -2.63
C VAL A 73 -0.60 18.91 -1.40
N VAL A 74 0.68 18.56 -1.53
CA VAL A 74 1.47 17.93 -0.46
C VAL A 74 2.26 18.99 0.30
N LYS A 75 2.09 19.05 1.63
CA LYS A 75 2.90 19.93 2.48
C LYS A 75 4.29 19.32 2.71
N ALA A 76 5.27 20.15 3.03
CA ALA A 76 6.58 19.65 3.45
C ALA A 76 6.46 18.92 4.79
N GLY A 77 7.11 17.76 4.89
CA GLY A 77 7.16 16.96 6.11
C GLY A 77 7.68 15.55 5.84
N GLU A 78 8.07 14.86 6.91
CA GLU A 78 8.35 13.43 6.87
C GLU A 78 7.04 12.67 7.03
N TYR A 79 6.67 11.86 6.04
CA TYR A 79 5.44 11.10 6.01
C TYR A 79 5.70 9.61 6.29
N GLN A 80 4.91 9.04 7.19
CA GLN A 80 4.97 7.63 7.55
C GLN A 80 3.76 6.88 7.02
N PHE A 81 4.00 5.67 6.52
CA PHE A 81 2.96 4.67 6.30
C PHE A 81 3.21 3.45 7.20
N THR A 82 2.17 2.95 7.86
CA THR A 82 2.22 1.69 8.63
C THR A 82 1.17 0.72 8.12
N GLY A 83 1.58 -0.52 7.83
CA GLY A 83 0.68 -1.56 7.36
C GLY A 83 1.14 -2.96 7.73
N ARG A 84 0.24 -3.92 7.58
CA ARG A 84 0.48 -5.36 7.73
C ARG A 84 0.25 -6.03 6.38
N VAL A 85 1.23 -6.83 5.95
CA VAL A 85 1.11 -7.69 4.78
C VAL A 85 0.60 -9.06 5.23
N GLU A 86 -0.38 -9.61 4.52
CA GLU A 86 -0.93 -10.94 4.79
C GLU A 86 -0.98 -11.71 3.45
N GLU A 87 -0.39 -12.90 3.43
CA GLU A 87 -0.56 -13.86 2.32
C GLU A 87 -1.80 -14.72 2.60
N TYR A 88 -2.55 -15.06 1.56
CA TYR A 88 -3.71 -15.95 1.70
C TYR A 88 -3.73 -17.05 0.64
N VAL A 89 -4.37 -18.16 1.01
CA VAL A 89 -4.65 -19.34 0.17
C VAL A 89 -6.16 -19.38 -0.14
N GLU A 90 -6.59 -20.33 -0.98
CA GLU A 90 -8.04 -20.61 -1.19
C GLU A 90 -8.76 -21.12 0.06
#